data_AF-A0A3B9ARL0-F1
#
_entry.id   AF-A0A3B9ARL0-F1
#
_cell.length_a   1.000
_cell.length_b   1.000
_cell.length_c   1.000
_cell.angle_alpha   90.00
_cell.angle_beta   90.00
_cell.angle_gamma   90.00
#
_symmetry.space_group_name_H-M   'P 1'
#
loop_
_entity.id
_entity.type
_entity.pdbx_description
1 polymer ?
#
loop_
_entity_poly.entity_id
_entity_poly.type
_entity_poly.pdbx_seq_one_letter_code
_entity_poly.pdbx_strand_id
1 'polypeptide(L)'
;HEETKVLTEVTNCTFYNNGANPFGKRWYSSFNQTGAQFYNKMNFYNCAIWEPQSNHRLIYNNNQNILNGSWFLFEYCSISPLVPSPAVIPNYMDVFGDSVYHNVYPGFIDTLGGDFRLNTCSPVINRGSNAAVDSAGLTSDFDGQPRIRFGRVDLGAYEQQDSCLTSSTADPEVVSSGKLWPNPVSPGGQVQWEFPDGAPKSGYWQVLDSFGRLLMKGSDLTGITAPATPGIYWVILYIEQQTIQRTLVVQR
;
A
#
# COMPACT_ATOMS: atom_id res chain seq x y z
N HIS A 1 -11.16 40.59 8.40
CA HIS A 1 -10.40 40.07 7.25
C HIS A 1 -10.74 38.60 7.10
N GLU A 2 -11.73 38.29 6.29
CA GLU A 2 -12.08 36.90 5.98
C GLU A 2 -11.19 36.47 4.81
N GLU A 3 -10.29 35.52 5.05
CA GLU A 3 -9.42 34.97 4.00
C GLU A 3 -10.29 34.34 2.92
N THR A 4 -10.21 34.90 1.72
CA THR A 4 -11.22 34.64 0.69
C THR A 4 -11.02 33.32 -0.02
N LYS A 5 -9.84 32.68 0.02
CA LYS A 5 -9.57 31.38 -0.59
C LYS A 5 -8.43 30.67 0.14
N VAL A 6 -8.71 29.53 0.77
CA VAL A 6 -7.70 28.71 1.47
C VAL A 6 -7.69 27.32 0.86
N LEU A 7 -6.51 26.87 0.43
CA LEU A 7 -6.24 25.49 0.06
C LEU A 7 -5.20 24.94 1.02
N THR A 8 -5.52 23.82 1.66
CA THR A 8 -4.60 23.04 2.48
C THR A 8 -4.40 21.70 1.79
N GLU A 9 -3.15 21.36 1.51
CA GLU A 9 -2.77 20.05 0.99
C GLU A 9 -1.89 19.36 2.02
N VAL A 10 -2.28 18.15 2.38
CA VAL A 10 -1.60 17.31 3.35
C VAL A 10 -1.19 16.04 2.64
N THR A 11 0.11 15.83 2.48
CA THR A 11 0.63 14.67 1.75
C THR A 11 1.53 13.85 2.65
N ASN A 12 1.34 12.52 2.66
CA ASN A 12 2.20 11.56 3.37
C ASN A 12 2.38 11.90 4.86
N CYS A 13 1.27 12.15 5.56
CA CYS A 13 1.26 12.44 6.98
C CYS A 13 0.64 11.31 7.79
N THR A 14 1.12 11.12 9.02
CA THR A 14 0.50 10.22 10.01
C THR A 14 -0.22 11.04 11.08
N PHE A 15 -1.49 10.71 11.33
CA PHE A 15 -2.31 11.34 12.37
C PHE A 15 -2.60 10.32 13.47
N TYR A 16 -2.31 10.70 14.71
CA TYR A 16 -2.57 9.91 15.89
C TYR A 16 -3.12 10.75 17.04
N ASN A 17 -4.25 10.30 17.60
CA ASN A 17 -4.79 10.78 18.87
C ASN A 17 -5.00 12.30 18.93
N ASN A 18 -5.52 12.88 17.85
CA ASN A 18 -5.83 14.31 17.73
C ASN A 18 -7.26 14.64 18.21
N GLY A 19 -7.96 13.65 18.80
CA GLY A 19 -9.25 13.83 19.45
C GLY A 19 -10.45 13.65 18.52
N ALA A 20 -11.59 14.23 18.92
CA ALA A 20 -12.88 13.94 18.29
C ALA A 20 -13.06 14.60 16.91
N ASN A 21 -12.28 15.63 16.58
CA ASN A 21 -12.39 16.44 15.37
C ASN A 21 -11.01 16.88 14.85
N PRO A 22 -10.18 15.93 14.36
CA PRO A 22 -8.81 16.22 13.93
C PRO A 22 -8.74 17.21 12.77
N PHE A 23 -9.75 17.22 11.89
CA PHE A 23 -9.74 18.07 10.69
C PHE A 23 -10.88 19.08 10.73
N GLY A 24 -10.55 20.33 11.03
CA GLY A 24 -11.51 21.41 11.18
C GLY A 24 -11.34 22.51 10.15
N LYS A 25 -12.43 22.93 9.52
CA LYS A 25 -12.49 24.18 8.74
C LYS A 25 -13.85 24.86 8.90
N ARG A 26 -13.96 26.13 8.56
CA ARG A 26 -15.26 26.83 8.60
C ARG A 26 -16.07 26.56 7.33
N TRP A 27 -17.37 26.31 7.50
CA TRP A 27 -18.33 26.23 6.41
C TRP A 27 -19.58 27.04 6.73
N TYR A 28 -20.09 27.76 5.73
CA TYR A 28 -21.38 28.46 5.77
C TYR A 28 -22.15 28.14 4.49
N SER A 29 -23.47 28.09 4.57
CA SER A 29 -24.33 27.77 3.40
C SER A 29 -24.16 28.77 2.24
N SER A 30 -23.77 30.02 2.55
CA SER A 30 -23.45 31.05 1.55
C SER A 30 -22.28 30.68 0.63
N PHE A 31 -21.38 29.79 1.08
CA PHE A 31 -20.22 29.39 0.30
C PHE A 31 -20.56 28.40 -0.83
N ASN A 32 -21.76 27.79 -0.80
CA ASN A 32 -22.22 26.85 -1.83
C ASN A 32 -23.07 27.52 -2.92
N GLN A 33 -23.22 28.85 -2.89
CA GLN A 33 -23.98 29.58 -3.91
C GLN A 33 -23.19 29.64 -5.23
N THR A 34 -23.88 29.51 -6.36
CA THR A 34 -23.26 29.63 -7.69
C THR A 34 -22.54 30.97 -7.82
N GLY A 35 -21.24 30.93 -8.16
CA GLY A 35 -20.40 32.14 -8.24
C GLY A 35 -19.78 32.59 -6.91
N ALA A 36 -19.93 31.79 -5.83
CA ALA A 36 -19.23 32.05 -4.57
C ALA A 36 -17.73 32.17 -4.80
N GLN A 37 -17.14 33.28 -4.33
CA GLN A 37 -15.71 33.54 -4.45
C GLN A 37 -14.90 32.95 -3.29
N PHE A 38 -15.56 32.23 -2.37
CA PHE A 38 -14.99 31.74 -1.13
C PHE A 38 -14.87 30.22 -1.14
N TYR A 39 -13.67 29.71 -0.86
CA TYR A 39 -13.48 28.29 -0.56
C TYR A 39 -12.48 28.10 0.57
N ASN A 40 -12.71 27.05 1.35
CA ASN A 40 -11.73 26.50 2.27
C ASN A 40 -11.66 25.00 1.97
N LYS A 41 -10.63 24.62 1.21
CA LYS A 41 -10.36 23.26 0.73
C LYS A 41 -9.28 22.62 1.57
N MET A 42 -9.48 21.37 1.93
CA MET A 42 -8.50 20.56 2.65
C MET A 42 -8.43 19.19 1.99
N ASN A 43 -7.32 18.95 1.31
CA ASN A 43 -7.06 17.72 0.58
C ASN A 43 -5.98 16.91 1.31
N PHE A 44 -6.24 15.62 1.45
CA PHE A 44 -5.34 14.66 2.07
C PHE A 44 -4.96 13.60 1.04
N TYR A 45 -3.66 13.41 0.87
CA TYR A 45 -3.07 12.43 -0.03
C TYR A 45 -2.13 11.52 0.74
N ASN A 46 -2.19 10.22 0.49
CA ASN A 46 -1.24 9.25 1.03
C ASN A 46 -1.13 9.25 2.57
N CYS A 47 -2.18 9.64 3.29
CA CYS A 47 -2.12 9.81 4.74
C CYS A 47 -2.49 8.53 5.49
N ALA A 48 -1.87 8.32 6.65
CA ALA A 48 -2.24 7.29 7.62
C ALA A 48 -2.96 7.95 8.79
N ILE A 49 -4.28 7.80 8.87
CA ILE A 49 -5.13 8.46 9.86
C ILE A 49 -5.61 7.41 10.86
N TRP A 50 -5.01 7.42 12.04
CA TRP A 50 -5.36 6.50 13.11
C TRP A 50 -5.80 7.27 14.35
N GLU A 51 -7.12 7.38 14.51
CA GLU A 51 -7.75 8.20 15.54
C GLU A 51 -8.57 7.32 16.49
N PRO A 52 -7.93 6.51 17.36
CA PRO A 52 -8.61 5.51 18.18
C PRO A 52 -9.56 6.11 19.22
N GLN A 53 -9.42 7.40 19.54
CA GLN A 53 -10.33 8.12 20.44
C GLN A 53 -11.44 8.89 19.70
N SER A 54 -11.43 8.90 18.37
CA SER A 54 -12.43 9.62 17.59
C SER A 54 -13.69 8.79 17.46
N ASN A 55 -14.66 9.07 18.33
CA ASN A 55 -15.87 8.26 18.41
C ASN A 55 -16.89 8.63 17.33
N HIS A 56 -16.82 9.81 16.68
CA HIS A 56 -17.93 10.22 15.79
C HIS A 56 -17.59 11.13 14.59
N ARG A 57 -16.49 11.91 14.54
CA ARG A 57 -16.40 13.02 13.56
C ARG A 57 -14.98 13.40 13.12
N LEU A 58 -14.39 12.62 12.22
CA LEU A 58 -13.10 12.94 11.61
C LEU A 58 -13.01 14.39 11.09
N ILE A 59 -14.11 14.88 10.50
CA ILE A 59 -14.20 16.24 9.97
C ILE A 59 -15.14 17.13 10.79
N TYR A 60 -14.79 18.41 10.91
CA TYR A 60 -15.56 19.45 11.56
C TYR A 60 -15.65 20.70 10.67
N ASN A 61 -16.86 21.24 10.55
CA ASN A 61 -17.17 22.32 9.62
C ASN A 61 -17.69 23.60 10.33
N ASN A 62 -17.32 23.81 11.60
CA ASN A 62 -17.81 24.88 12.48
C ASN A 62 -19.29 24.76 12.91
N ASN A 63 -19.99 23.66 12.58
CA ASN A 63 -21.33 23.39 13.10
C ASN A 63 -21.48 21.92 13.48
N GLN A 64 -21.49 21.64 14.77
CA GLN A 64 -21.63 20.28 15.30
C GLN A 64 -23.00 19.63 14.98
N ASN A 65 -24.01 20.38 14.56
CA ASN A 65 -25.32 19.83 14.24
C ASN A 65 -25.51 19.55 12.75
N ILE A 66 -24.59 20.02 11.89
CA ILE A 66 -24.67 19.87 10.44
C ILE A 66 -23.35 19.30 9.94
N LEU A 67 -23.31 17.99 9.68
CA LEU A 67 -22.14 17.37 9.06
C LEU A 67 -22.19 17.61 7.55
N ASN A 68 -21.18 18.33 7.06
CA ASN A 68 -20.98 18.57 5.64
C ASN A 68 -19.50 18.38 5.31
N GLY A 69 -19.23 17.49 4.36
CA GLY A 69 -17.90 17.17 3.89
C GLY A 69 -17.40 18.03 2.73
N SER A 70 -18.17 19.03 2.30
CA SER A 70 -17.84 19.89 1.16
C SER A 70 -16.41 20.44 1.29
N TRP A 71 -15.62 20.28 0.23
CA TRP A 71 -14.22 20.70 0.16
C TRP A 71 -13.26 19.99 1.12
N PHE A 72 -13.65 18.87 1.69
CA PHE A 72 -12.70 17.84 2.11
C PHE A 72 -12.50 16.87 0.95
N LEU A 73 -11.27 16.40 0.78
CA LEU A 73 -10.93 15.31 -0.12
C LEU A 73 -9.89 14.43 0.57
N PHE A 74 -10.14 13.13 0.61
CA PHE A 74 -9.19 12.12 1.04
C PHE A 74 -8.97 11.16 -0.13
N GLU A 75 -7.73 11.07 -0.59
CA GLU A 75 -7.32 10.13 -1.63
C GLU A 75 -6.12 9.34 -1.14
N TYR A 76 -6.13 8.04 -1.41
CA TYR A 76 -5.06 7.13 -0.99
C TYR A 76 -4.77 7.23 0.51
N CYS A 77 -5.80 7.31 1.35
CA CYS A 77 -5.64 7.42 2.80
C CYS A 77 -6.09 6.14 3.49
N SER A 78 -5.41 5.75 4.57
CA SER A 78 -5.96 4.76 5.50
C SER A 78 -6.61 5.49 6.66
N ILE A 79 -7.81 5.07 7.05
CA ILE A 79 -8.56 5.71 8.13
C ILE A 79 -9.11 4.64 9.07
N SER A 80 -8.77 4.72 10.35
CA SER A 80 -9.14 3.73 11.38
C SER A 80 -9.30 4.41 12.74
N PRO A 81 -10.20 3.96 13.63
CA PRO A 81 -11.03 2.75 13.54
C PRO A 81 -12.37 2.94 12.84
N LEU A 82 -12.85 4.18 12.58
CA LEU A 82 -14.16 4.42 11.98
C LEU A 82 -14.18 5.70 11.13
N VAL A 83 -14.79 5.61 9.94
CA VAL A 83 -15.18 6.77 9.12
C VAL A 83 -16.71 6.95 9.22
N PRO A 84 -17.24 8.19 9.31
CA PRO A 84 -18.69 8.41 9.31
C PRO A 84 -19.34 7.86 8.04
N SER A 85 -20.43 7.11 8.12
CA SER A 85 -21.02 6.46 6.94
C SER A 85 -21.63 7.46 5.93
N PRO A 86 -21.97 7.02 4.70
CA PRO A 86 -22.70 7.83 3.73
C PRO A 86 -24.05 8.37 4.24
N ALA A 87 -24.64 7.73 5.27
CA ALA A 87 -25.86 8.23 5.91
C ALA A 87 -25.63 9.50 6.75
N VAL A 88 -24.38 9.76 7.13
CA VAL A 88 -23.98 10.86 8.01
C VAL A 88 -23.38 12.03 7.22
N ILE A 89 -22.65 11.73 6.13
CA ILE A 89 -22.03 12.75 5.26
C ILE A 89 -22.75 12.75 3.91
N PRO A 90 -23.56 13.78 3.60
CA PRO A 90 -24.36 13.82 2.37
C PRO A 90 -23.56 13.71 1.06
N ASN A 91 -22.31 14.15 1.06
CA ASN A 91 -21.39 14.11 -0.09
C ASN A 91 -20.24 13.12 0.14
N TYR A 92 -20.51 12.00 0.82
CA TYR A 92 -19.48 11.05 1.27
C TYR A 92 -18.50 10.63 0.17
N MET A 93 -19.00 10.27 -1.01
CA MET A 93 -18.14 9.78 -2.11
C MET A 93 -17.24 10.87 -2.71
N ASP A 94 -17.63 12.16 -2.60
CA ASP A 94 -16.77 13.27 -3.00
C ASP A 94 -15.64 13.51 -2.00
N VAL A 95 -15.85 13.11 -0.74
CA VAL A 95 -14.87 13.28 0.34
C VAL A 95 -13.95 12.10 0.46
N PHE A 96 -14.51 10.89 0.45
CA PHE A 96 -13.80 9.63 0.58
C PHE A 96 -14.00 8.87 -0.72
N GLY A 97 -13.07 9.07 -1.66
CA GLY A 97 -13.09 8.35 -2.93
C GLY A 97 -12.73 6.86 -2.74
N ASP A 98 -12.82 6.09 -3.83
CA ASP A 98 -12.57 4.64 -3.84
C ASP A 98 -11.14 4.25 -3.41
N SER A 99 -10.21 5.21 -3.39
CA SER A 99 -8.82 5.00 -2.97
C SER A 99 -8.61 5.07 -1.45
N VAL A 100 -9.67 5.28 -0.66
CA VAL A 100 -9.59 5.34 0.80
C VAL A 100 -9.79 3.96 1.44
N TYR A 101 -8.84 3.55 2.28
CA TYR A 101 -8.89 2.30 3.02
C TYR A 101 -9.57 2.52 4.38
N HIS A 102 -10.84 2.14 4.47
CA HIS A 102 -11.65 2.28 5.68
C HIS A 102 -11.38 1.18 6.70
N ASN A 103 -11.33 1.57 7.98
CA ASN A 103 -11.13 0.69 9.13
C ASN A 103 -9.84 -0.15 9.03
N VAL A 104 -8.84 0.37 8.31
CA VAL A 104 -7.55 -0.28 8.12
C VAL A 104 -6.54 0.37 9.06
N TYR A 105 -6.14 -0.38 10.11
CA TYR A 105 -5.06 0.04 10.98
C TYR A 105 -3.72 -0.03 10.22
N PRO A 106 -2.90 1.05 10.20
CA PRO A 106 -1.63 1.05 9.47
C PRO A 106 -0.59 0.03 9.92
N GLY A 107 -0.72 -0.59 11.10
CA GLY A 107 0.27 -1.56 11.56
C GLY A 107 1.58 -0.90 12.01
N PHE A 108 1.49 0.15 12.82
CA PHE A 108 2.67 0.80 13.40
C PHE A 108 3.41 -0.13 14.39
N ILE A 109 4.73 0.07 14.54
CA ILE A 109 5.60 -0.72 15.43
C ILE A 109 5.23 -0.54 16.91
N ASP A 110 5.19 0.71 17.39
CA ASP A 110 4.82 1.02 18.77
C ASP A 110 4.14 2.38 18.86
N THR A 111 2.83 2.36 18.80
CA THR A 111 2.01 3.56 18.80
C THR A 111 2.01 4.32 20.12
N LEU A 112 2.09 3.61 21.24
CA LEU A 112 2.10 4.21 22.57
C LEU A 112 3.49 4.81 22.88
N GLY A 113 4.54 4.21 22.31
CA GLY A 113 5.91 4.74 22.34
C GLY A 113 6.18 5.84 21.30
N GLY A 114 5.23 6.16 20.41
CA GLY A 114 5.39 7.17 19.37
C GLY A 114 6.18 6.70 18.14
N ASP A 115 6.41 5.39 18.01
CA ASP A 115 7.03 4.76 16.85
C ASP A 115 5.97 4.41 15.81
N PHE A 116 5.75 5.37 14.90
CA PHE A 116 4.82 5.24 13.79
C PHE A 116 5.47 4.68 12.52
N ARG A 117 6.65 4.08 12.62
CA ARG A 117 7.18 3.28 11.51
C ARG A 117 6.26 2.09 11.28
N LEU A 118 6.15 1.68 10.02
CA LEU A 118 5.32 0.56 9.63
C LEU A 118 6.01 -0.75 10.02
N ASN A 119 5.26 -1.74 10.47
CA ASN A 119 5.75 -3.11 10.56
C ASN A 119 5.93 -3.71 9.15
N THR A 120 6.69 -4.79 9.03
CA THR A 120 7.05 -5.35 7.72
C THR A 120 5.86 -5.72 6.87
N CYS A 121 4.75 -6.17 7.46
CA CYS A 121 3.55 -6.63 6.76
C CYS A 121 2.35 -5.69 6.97
N SER A 122 2.63 -4.40 7.07
CA SER A 122 1.63 -3.36 7.20
C SER A 122 0.68 -3.38 5.99
N PRO A 123 -0.65 -3.27 6.20
CA PRO A 123 -1.62 -3.27 5.10
C PRO A 123 -1.56 -2.00 4.24
N VAL A 124 -0.81 -0.98 4.68
CA VAL A 124 -0.70 0.30 3.99
C VAL A 124 0.60 0.44 3.18
N ILE A 125 1.41 -0.61 3.14
CA ILE A 125 2.61 -0.69 2.30
C ILE A 125 2.22 -0.73 0.81
N ASN A 126 2.92 0.05 -0.02
CA ASN A 126 2.71 0.21 -1.45
C ASN A 126 1.24 0.54 -1.80
N ARG A 127 0.57 1.34 -0.96
CA ARG A 127 -0.86 1.69 -1.13
C ARG A 127 -1.12 3.12 -1.62
N GLY A 128 -0.11 3.97 -1.74
CA GLY A 128 -0.27 5.40 -2.06
C GLY A 128 -0.07 5.80 -3.52
N SER A 129 -0.24 7.08 -3.82
CA SER A 129 -0.03 7.67 -5.14
C SER A 129 1.35 8.31 -5.25
N ASN A 130 2.21 7.77 -6.12
CA ASN A 130 3.51 8.38 -6.43
C ASN A 130 3.33 9.77 -7.06
N ALA A 131 2.28 9.98 -7.86
CA ALA A 131 2.01 11.29 -8.46
C ALA A 131 1.74 12.38 -7.40
N ALA A 132 1.12 12.03 -6.27
CA ALA A 132 0.90 12.96 -5.16
C ALA A 132 2.22 13.30 -4.43
N VAL A 133 3.13 12.32 -4.30
CA VAL A 133 4.49 12.51 -3.77
C VAL A 133 5.28 13.45 -4.66
N ASP A 134 5.29 13.18 -5.96
CA ASP A 134 6.00 13.97 -6.97
C ASP A 134 5.49 15.42 -7.00
N SER A 135 4.17 15.60 -6.97
CA SER A 135 3.53 16.92 -6.95
C SER A 135 3.86 17.72 -5.67
N ALA A 136 4.03 17.03 -4.55
CA ALA A 136 4.43 17.63 -3.28
C ALA A 136 5.96 17.82 -3.14
N GLY A 137 6.76 17.33 -4.09
CA GLY A 137 8.22 17.42 -4.06
C GLY A 137 8.88 16.60 -2.93
N LEU A 138 8.21 15.53 -2.46
CA LEU A 138 8.69 14.72 -1.35
C LEU A 138 9.66 13.64 -1.83
N THR A 139 10.95 13.78 -1.50
CA THR A 139 11.98 12.80 -1.87
C THR A 139 12.31 11.80 -0.76
N SER A 140 12.04 12.18 0.49
CA SER A 140 12.36 11.37 1.67
C SER A 140 11.20 11.27 2.65
N ASP A 141 11.28 10.23 3.48
CA ASP A 141 10.39 9.98 4.60
C ASP A 141 10.80 10.73 5.87
N PHE A 142 10.02 10.56 6.95
CA PHE A 142 10.30 11.25 8.20
C PHE A 142 11.66 10.86 8.81
N ASP A 143 12.17 9.66 8.54
CA ASP A 143 13.50 9.19 8.95
C ASP A 143 14.60 9.56 7.94
N GLY A 144 14.27 10.33 6.90
CA GLY A 144 15.20 10.73 5.85
C GLY A 144 15.50 9.64 4.82
N GLN A 145 14.74 8.55 4.81
CA GLN A 145 14.90 7.46 3.84
C GLN A 145 14.16 7.76 2.54
N PRO A 146 14.49 7.13 1.40
CA PRO A 146 13.80 7.38 0.14
C PRO A 146 12.29 7.12 0.24
N ARG A 147 11.47 8.08 -0.23
CA ARG A 147 10.00 8.05 -0.11
C ARG A 147 9.31 7.02 -1.00
N ILE A 148 9.92 6.57 -2.09
CA ILE A 148 9.33 5.54 -2.94
C ILE A 148 10.28 4.37 -2.92
N ARG A 149 9.94 3.37 -2.09
CA ARG A 149 10.67 2.12 -1.98
C ARG A 149 9.76 0.98 -2.42
N PHE A 150 10.27 0.05 -3.22
CA PHE A 150 9.49 -1.05 -3.82
C PHE A 150 8.43 -0.66 -4.86
N GLY A 151 8.54 0.54 -5.43
CA GLY A 151 7.80 0.95 -6.63
C GLY A 151 6.55 1.78 -6.36
N ARG A 152 6.01 1.77 -5.14
CA ARG A 152 4.85 2.59 -4.77
C ARG A 152 5.01 3.11 -3.34
N VAL A 153 4.67 4.38 -3.13
CA VAL A 153 4.72 5.01 -1.80
C VAL A 153 3.77 4.29 -0.82
N ASP A 154 4.20 4.15 0.43
CA ASP A 154 3.39 3.70 1.55
C ASP A 154 2.47 4.83 2.04
N LEU A 155 1.43 4.49 2.81
CA LEU A 155 0.59 5.53 3.44
C LEU A 155 1.20 5.96 4.77
N GLY A 156 1.24 7.27 4.99
CA GLY A 156 1.73 7.88 6.21
C GLY A 156 3.09 8.54 6.06
N ALA A 157 3.67 8.88 7.22
CA ALA A 157 4.90 9.64 7.33
C ALA A 157 6.18 8.84 7.10
N TYR A 158 6.13 7.51 7.20
CA TYR A 158 7.27 6.61 7.10
C TYR A 158 7.11 5.67 5.91
N GLU A 159 8.22 5.39 5.24
CA GLU A 159 8.31 4.32 4.25
C GLU A 159 8.92 3.09 4.87
N GLN A 160 8.33 1.94 4.60
CA GLN A 160 8.89 0.69 5.05
C GLN A 160 10.21 0.40 4.33
N GLN A 161 11.26 0.23 5.12
CA GLN A 161 12.61 -0.07 4.70
C GLN A 161 12.92 -1.58 4.63
N ASP A 162 11.94 -2.44 4.90
CA ASP A 162 12.09 -3.89 4.77
C ASP A 162 10.91 -4.48 3.99
N SER A 163 11.18 -5.38 3.06
CA SER A 163 10.09 -6.09 2.40
C SER A 163 9.40 -7.04 3.41
N CYS A 164 8.07 -7.04 3.51
CA CYS A 164 7.35 -8.22 4.00
C CYS A 164 7.73 -9.38 3.07
N LEU A 165 8.68 -10.22 3.47
CA LEU A 165 8.69 -11.58 2.96
C LEU A 165 7.48 -12.25 3.63
N THR A 166 6.31 -12.13 3.00
CA THR A 166 5.24 -13.06 3.29
C THR A 166 5.75 -14.43 2.86
N SER A 167 6.35 -15.15 3.82
CA SER A 167 6.49 -16.59 3.70
C SER A 167 5.08 -17.13 3.93
N SER A 168 4.24 -16.98 2.90
CA SER A 168 2.89 -17.50 2.92
C SER A 168 3.00 -19.01 3.01
N THR A 169 2.53 -19.59 4.11
CA THR A 169 2.21 -21.02 4.18
C THR A 169 0.85 -21.32 3.55
N ALA A 170 0.10 -20.29 3.15
CA ALA A 170 -1.07 -20.45 2.30
C ALA A 170 -0.59 -20.65 0.85
N ASP A 171 -1.00 -21.76 0.25
CA ASP A 171 -0.86 -21.94 -1.20
C ASP A 171 -1.50 -20.71 -1.87
N PRO A 172 -0.78 -20.01 -2.77
CA PRO A 172 -1.35 -18.88 -3.48
C PRO A 172 -2.63 -19.32 -4.18
N GLU A 173 -3.68 -18.53 -4.00
CA GLU A 173 -4.98 -18.74 -4.64
C GLU A 173 -4.75 -18.96 -6.14
N VAL A 174 -5.14 -20.15 -6.62
CA VAL A 174 -4.75 -20.66 -7.94
C VAL A 174 -5.43 -19.84 -9.03
N VAL A 175 -4.70 -18.92 -9.66
CA VAL A 175 -4.93 -18.52 -11.06
C VAL A 175 -3.59 -18.12 -11.71
N SER A 176 -3.33 -18.60 -12.94
CA SER A 176 -2.17 -18.35 -13.84
C SER A 176 -0.77 -18.82 -13.39
N SER A 177 -0.66 -20.01 -12.81
CA SER A 177 0.57 -20.42 -12.12
C SER A 177 1.59 -21.06 -13.08
N GLY A 178 2.66 -20.34 -13.45
CA GLY A 178 3.74 -20.84 -14.33
C GLY A 178 4.29 -22.21 -13.92
N LYS A 179 4.51 -23.13 -14.88
CA LYS A 179 4.95 -24.51 -14.65
C LYS A 179 6.41 -24.70 -15.05
N LEU A 180 7.13 -25.57 -14.34
CA LEU A 180 8.45 -26.03 -14.73
C LEU A 180 8.35 -27.32 -15.54
N TRP A 181 8.93 -27.33 -16.74
CA TRP A 181 8.97 -28.51 -17.60
C TRP A 181 10.31 -28.64 -18.32
N PRO A 182 10.93 -29.83 -18.42
CA PRO A 182 10.51 -31.08 -17.79
C PRO A 182 10.75 -31.06 -16.28
N ASN A 183 9.91 -31.79 -15.54
CA ASN A 183 10.06 -32.01 -14.11
C ASN A 183 9.40 -33.36 -13.76
N PRO A 184 10.16 -34.41 -13.37
CA PRO A 184 11.58 -34.40 -13.01
C PRO A 184 12.56 -34.15 -14.17
N VAL A 185 13.81 -33.79 -13.84
CA VAL A 185 14.91 -33.50 -14.78
C VAL A 185 16.23 -34.15 -14.35
N SER A 186 17.13 -34.45 -15.29
CA SER A 186 18.49 -34.93 -14.99
C SER A 186 19.39 -33.81 -14.43
N PRO A 187 20.49 -34.12 -13.73
CA PRO A 187 21.38 -33.11 -13.18
C PRO A 187 22.01 -32.26 -14.29
N GLY A 188 21.98 -30.93 -14.14
CA GLY A 188 22.42 -29.99 -15.18
C GLY A 188 21.50 -29.88 -16.40
N GLY A 189 20.35 -30.56 -16.41
CA GLY A 189 19.37 -30.47 -17.49
C GLY A 189 18.70 -29.09 -17.56
N GLN A 190 18.21 -28.71 -18.73
CA GLN A 190 17.46 -27.47 -18.92
C GLN A 190 15.99 -27.67 -18.55
N VAL A 191 15.45 -26.72 -17.79
CA VAL A 191 14.05 -26.66 -17.38
C VAL A 191 13.47 -25.33 -17.85
N GLN A 192 12.33 -25.35 -18.51
CA GLN A 192 11.66 -24.18 -19.04
C GLN A 192 10.49 -23.76 -18.16
N TRP A 193 10.21 -22.47 -18.17
CA TRP A 193 8.97 -21.92 -17.62
C TRP A 193 7.87 -21.94 -18.68
N GLU A 194 6.75 -22.57 -18.36
CA GLU A 194 5.53 -22.57 -19.18
C GLU A 194 4.48 -21.70 -18.50
N PHE A 195 4.07 -20.61 -19.17
CA PHE A 195 3.01 -19.72 -18.70
C PHE A 195 1.78 -19.87 -19.60
N PRO A 196 0.63 -20.35 -19.09
CA PRO A 196 -0.58 -20.55 -19.90
C PRO A 196 -1.08 -19.28 -20.59
N ASP A 197 -0.94 -18.12 -19.93
CA ASP A 197 -1.45 -16.83 -20.39
C ASP A 197 -0.35 -15.90 -20.94
N GLY A 198 0.83 -16.46 -21.24
CA GLY A 198 1.99 -15.72 -21.76
C GLY A 198 3.03 -15.37 -20.68
N ALA A 199 4.29 -15.17 -21.11
CA ALA A 199 5.40 -14.91 -20.20
C ALA A 199 5.28 -13.53 -19.52
N PRO A 200 5.60 -13.41 -18.22
CA PRO A 200 5.71 -12.12 -17.54
C PRO A 200 6.71 -11.20 -18.24
N LYS A 201 6.46 -9.87 -18.19
CA LYS A 201 7.35 -8.87 -18.79
C LYS A 201 8.66 -8.68 -18.02
N SER A 202 8.61 -8.86 -16.69
CA SER A 202 9.75 -8.67 -15.81
C SER A 202 9.65 -9.62 -14.60
N GLY A 203 10.79 -10.02 -14.05
CA GLY A 203 10.88 -10.89 -12.89
C GLY A 203 12.28 -11.42 -12.61
N TYR A 204 12.43 -12.11 -11.49
CA TYR A 204 13.65 -12.84 -11.15
C TYR A 204 13.29 -14.11 -10.36
N TRP A 205 14.17 -15.10 -10.39
CA TRP A 205 13.98 -16.38 -9.71
C TRP A 205 15.16 -16.74 -8.82
N GLN A 206 14.89 -17.62 -7.88
CA GLN A 206 15.84 -18.23 -6.95
C GLN A 206 15.60 -19.73 -6.89
N VAL A 207 16.68 -20.51 -6.71
CA VAL A 207 16.63 -21.95 -6.44
C VAL A 207 17.22 -22.20 -5.06
N LEU A 208 16.43 -22.82 -4.19
CA LEU A 208 16.80 -23.19 -2.83
C LEU A 208 16.95 -24.71 -2.71
N ASP A 209 17.90 -25.16 -1.89
CA ASP A 209 17.99 -26.57 -1.48
C ASP A 209 16.91 -26.94 -0.44
N SER A 210 16.82 -28.22 -0.08
CA SER A 210 15.87 -28.75 0.91
C SER A 210 16.00 -28.17 2.33
N PHE A 211 17.06 -27.40 2.60
CA PHE A 211 17.31 -26.72 3.87
C PHE A 211 17.07 -25.20 3.77
N GLY A 212 16.55 -24.72 2.64
CA GLY A 212 16.28 -23.30 2.40
C GLY A 212 17.51 -22.47 2.02
N ARG A 213 18.65 -23.10 1.72
CA ARG A 213 19.86 -22.37 1.31
C ARG A 213 19.79 -22.00 -0.17
N LEU A 214 20.10 -20.75 -0.48
CA LEU A 214 20.16 -20.26 -1.85
C LEU A 214 21.31 -20.91 -2.63
N LEU A 215 20.97 -21.59 -3.72
CA LEU A 215 21.93 -22.20 -4.64
C LEU A 215 22.18 -21.32 -5.86
N MET A 216 21.11 -20.82 -6.47
CA MET A 216 21.17 -20.10 -7.74
C MET A 216 20.11 -19.01 -7.80
N LYS A 217 20.34 -17.99 -8.61
CA LYS A 217 19.36 -16.93 -8.93
C LYS A 217 19.58 -16.41 -10.33
N GLY A 218 18.54 -15.87 -10.95
CA GLY A 218 18.61 -15.30 -12.28
C GLY A 218 17.38 -14.45 -12.61
N SER A 219 17.42 -13.76 -13.74
CA SER A 219 16.30 -12.94 -14.25
C SER A 219 15.82 -13.39 -15.63
N ASP A 220 16.41 -14.46 -16.19
CA ASP A 220 15.93 -15.07 -17.43
C ASP A 220 14.67 -15.89 -17.14
N LEU A 221 13.55 -15.47 -17.71
CA LEU A 221 12.24 -16.10 -17.52
C LEU A 221 11.96 -17.22 -18.52
N THR A 222 12.90 -17.55 -19.40
CA THR A 222 12.76 -18.65 -20.37
C THR A 222 13.04 -20.02 -19.74
N GLY A 223 13.94 -20.08 -18.75
CA GLY A 223 14.29 -21.34 -18.11
C GLY A 223 15.41 -21.25 -17.07
N ILE A 224 15.76 -22.41 -16.53
CA ILE A 224 16.72 -22.61 -15.44
C ILE A 224 17.53 -23.88 -15.76
N THR A 225 18.83 -23.86 -15.46
CA THR A 225 19.66 -25.06 -15.45
C THR A 225 19.52 -25.76 -14.10
N ALA A 226 19.13 -27.04 -14.11
CA ALA A 226 18.92 -27.83 -12.90
C ALA A 226 20.22 -27.99 -12.09
N PRO A 227 20.15 -28.01 -10.74
CA PRO A 227 21.29 -28.35 -9.89
C PRO A 227 22.02 -29.62 -10.33
N ALA A 228 23.34 -29.65 -10.17
CA ALA A 228 24.18 -30.80 -10.54
C ALA A 228 24.04 -32.01 -9.60
N THR A 229 23.36 -31.83 -8.46
CA THR A 229 23.08 -32.89 -7.50
C THR A 229 21.63 -33.35 -7.62
N PRO A 230 21.35 -34.67 -7.57
CA PRO A 230 19.97 -35.15 -7.43
C PRO A 230 19.37 -34.72 -6.09
N GLY A 231 18.09 -34.34 -6.11
CA GLY A 231 17.41 -33.83 -4.92
C GLY A 231 16.09 -33.14 -5.24
N ILE A 232 15.46 -32.63 -4.18
CA ILE A 232 14.28 -31.78 -4.27
C ILE A 232 14.72 -30.35 -3.99
N TYR A 233 14.32 -29.45 -4.87
CA TYR A 233 14.65 -28.03 -4.80
C TYR A 233 13.38 -27.19 -4.86
N TRP A 234 13.41 -26.01 -4.26
CA TRP A 234 12.34 -25.03 -4.41
C TRP A 234 12.80 -23.93 -5.34
N VAL A 235 12.04 -23.73 -6.41
CA VAL A 235 12.21 -22.63 -7.34
C VAL A 235 11.19 -21.58 -7.00
N ILE A 236 11.65 -20.39 -6.61
CA ILE A 236 10.80 -19.25 -6.28
C ILE A 236 10.96 -18.22 -7.39
N LEU A 237 9.87 -17.86 -8.04
CA LEU A 237 9.79 -16.85 -9.07
C LEU A 237 9.06 -15.61 -8.52
N TYR A 238 9.72 -14.47 -8.58
CA TYR A 238 9.20 -13.17 -8.17
C TYR A 238 8.89 -12.35 -9.43
N ILE A 239 7.63 -11.98 -9.60
CA ILE A 239 7.12 -11.15 -10.69
C ILE A 239 6.33 -9.97 -10.09
N GLU A 240 6.07 -8.93 -10.88
CA GLU A 240 5.61 -7.60 -10.43
C GLU A 240 4.64 -7.57 -9.24
N GLN A 241 3.61 -8.43 -9.24
CA GLN A 241 2.60 -8.48 -8.16
C GLN A 241 2.42 -9.86 -7.53
N GLN A 242 3.27 -10.85 -7.85
CA GLN A 242 3.07 -12.23 -7.43
C GLN A 242 4.38 -12.97 -7.15
N THR A 243 4.30 -13.97 -6.27
CA THR A 243 5.38 -14.93 -6.04
C THR A 243 4.86 -16.33 -6.35
N ILE A 244 5.60 -17.06 -7.19
CA ILE A 244 5.25 -18.43 -7.62
C ILE A 244 6.34 -19.37 -7.10
N GLN A 245 5.94 -20.35 -6.29
CA GLN A 245 6.83 -21.42 -5.84
C GLN A 245 6.58 -22.71 -6.61
N ARG A 246 7.65 -23.38 -7.03
CA ARG A 246 7.61 -24.71 -7.65
C ARG A 246 8.63 -25.64 -7.04
N THR A 247 8.22 -26.88 -6.84
CA THR A 247 9.13 -27.97 -6.52
C THR A 247 9.78 -28.46 -7.80
N LEU A 248 11.12 -28.47 -7.86
CA LEU A 248 11.90 -29.09 -8.92
C LEU A 248 12.52 -30.38 -8.41
N VAL A 249 12.27 -31.49 -9.11
CA VAL A 249 12.84 -32.79 -8.80
C VAL A 249 13.99 -33.06 -9.76
N VAL A 250 15.21 -33.13 -9.23
CA VAL A 250 16.39 -33.57 -10.00
C VAL A 250 16.63 -35.04 -9.69
N GLN A 251 16.45 -35.90 -10.68
CA GLN A 251 16.62 -37.35 -10.56
C GLN A 251 17.88 -37.82 -11.27
N ARG A 252 18.39 -38.99 -10.88
CA ARG A 252 19.51 -39.64 -11.57
C ARG A 252 19.11 -40.13 -12.95
#